data_AF-A0A3C0ZEE1-F1
#
_entry.id   AF-A0A3C0ZEE1-F1
#
_cell.length_a   1.000
_cell.length_b   1.000
_cell.length_c   1.000
_cell.angle_alpha   90.00
_cell.angle_beta   90.00
_cell.angle_gamma   90.00
#
_symmetry.space_group_name_H-M   'P 1'
#
loop_
_entity.id
_entity.type
_entity.pdbx_description
1 polymer ?
#
loop_
_entity_poly.entity_id
_entity_poly.type
_entity_poly.pdbx_seq_one_letter_code
_entity_poly.pdbx_strand_id
1 'polypeptide(L)'
;MPENNLPHLVIDGNFYDAQNYTSNIQGGPTILARSGINRQQQGDFVKVRFDEALNDFWNGKQIQDFVYIVFKSAPDFPLDIDKFDDKSSFRIAYTRICQDVDEEGRTFKYQEAGIYLDKTAITNFLNKVDEFLTKNTPQSEKAGNPKPRNYSLIANIEDIRAATLAAFWQEPENEFPNADESIWWEVWLDYDNNNDYIKQCKDFLQQQGIQIGQQWICFPEHTVGYIKGTPRQMENLLYLECLSELRKHRDLTDFFTYATRIEQDNWINNLLQRVSNSSDQNKISVCLLDTGVNRGNPLLTPHIEEHYLSTVFADGHVADKTDMRSGHGTPMAGLILYGDLSEVFGNNHPVNIPFKFESVRVIDHNKPHDLLNYGFVTIDAVSNAEIMNPDHKRAICIAVTSNDNQHLGKPSLWSATIDMLSFGTEDINERNLFIISSGNLADEIRNEYPLINDDHSINDPAQPFNAITVGAYTLKDQLDFNLFPEAEILANRG
;
A
#
# COMPACT_ATOMS: atom_id res chain seq x y z
N MET A 1 59.25 4.86 -1.97
CA MET A 1 58.52 3.79 -2.70
C MET A 1 58.42 2.57 -1.80
N PRO A 2 57.23 1.97 -1.62
CA PRO A 2 55.94 2.37 -2.21
C PRO A 2 55.15 3.22 -1.18
N GLU A 3 54.53 4.37 -1.47
CA GLU A 3 53.73 4.77 -2.63
C GLU A 3 52.74 3.69 -3.08
N ASN A 4 51.70 3.48 -2.27
CA ASN A 4 50.43 2.95 -2.75
C ASN A 4 49.42 4.09 -2.77
N ASN A 5 49.44 4.84 -3.88
CA ASN A 5 48.32 5.64 -4.37
C ASN A 5 47.28 4.68 -4.94
N LEU A 6 46.41 4.12 -4.10
CA LEU A 6 45.21 3.44 -4.58
C LEU A 6 43.99 4.19 -4.03
N PRO A 7 43.02 4.56 -4.89
CA PRO A 7 41.78 5.18 -4.44
C PRO A 7 41.05 4.22 -3.50
N HIS A 8 40.52 4.75 -2.39
CA HIS A 8 39.80 4.00 -1.36
C HIS A 8 38.46 3.42 -1.82
N LEU A 9 38.09 3.62 -3.09
CA LEU A 9 36.91 3.09 -3.74
C LEU A 9 37.30 2.60 -5.15
N VAL A 10 37.21 1.30 -5.33
CA VAL A 10 37.17 0.66 -6.65
C VAL A 10 35.70 0.27 -6.85
N ILE A 11 34.97 1.05 -7.65
CA ILE A 11 33.66 0.67 -8.14
C ILE A 11 33.92 -0.07 -9.45
N ASP A 12 33.99 -1.39 -9.37
CA ASP A 12 34.08 -2.26 -10.54
C ASP A 12 32.65 -2.65 -10.96
N GLY A 13 32.28 -2.29 -12.19
CA GLY A 13 31.00 -2.66 -12.81
C GLY A 13 29.77 -1.83 -12.41
N ASN A 14 29.20 -1.13 -13.41
CA ASN A 14 27.80 -0.74 -13.64
C ASN A 14 26.76 -0.68 -12.48
N PHE A 15 27.08 -0.14 -11.30
CA PHE A 15 26.10 0.16 -10.23
C PHE A 15 25.83 1.66 -10.01
N TYR A 16 26.07 2.50 -11.01
CA TYR A 16 25.71 3.91 -10.94
C TYR A 16 24.96 4.31 -12.21
N ASP A 17 23.80 4.95 -12.02
CA ASP A 17 23.28 5.87 -13.02
C ASP A 17 24.03 7.18 -12.83
N ALA A 18 24.89 7.54 -13.79
CA ALA A 18 25.57 8.83 -13.75
C ALA A 18 24.54 9.94 -13.97
N GLN A 19 23.95 10.43 -12.88
CA GLN A 19 23.28 11.71 -12.87
C GLN A 19 24.36 12.77 -13.09
N ASN A 20 24.30 13.46 -14.23
CA ASN A 20 25.21 14.57 -14.50
C ASN A 20 25.12 15.57 -13.34
N TYR A 21 26.26 15.89 -12.72
CA TYR A 21 26.36 17.04 -11.83
C TYR A 21 25.91 18.30 -12.60
N THR A 22 24.70 18.78 -12.35
CA THR A 22 24.23 20.06 -12.85
C THR A 22 24.83 21.15 -11.98
N SER A 23 25.88 21.80 -12.49
CA SER A 23 26.27 23.12 -11.98
C SER A 23 25.06 24.06 -12.05
N ASN A 24 24.96 25.04 -11.13
CA ASN A 24 23.92 26.09 -11.12
C ASN A 24 23.91 27.01 -12.37
N ILE A 25 24.57 26.60 -13.47
CA ILE A 25 24.82 27.39 -14.68
C ILE A 25 24.14 26.77 -15.92
N GLN A 26 23.60 25.55 -15.84
CA GLN A 26 22.85 24.95 -16.95
C GLN A 26 21.42 24.57 -16.51
N GLY A 27 20.43 25.04 -17.28
CA GLY A 27 19.01 24.85 -17.00
C GLY A 27 18.67 23.37 -16.78
N GLY A 28 17.76 23.13 -15.83
CA GLY A 28 17.35 21.80 -15.40
C GLY A 28 16.87 20.88 -16.53
N PRO A 29 16.62 19.59 -16.24
CA PRO A 29 16.19 18.61 -17.22
C PRO A 29 15.01 19.15 -18.03
N THR A 30 15.10 19.05 -19.36
CA THR A 30 14.07 19.59 -20.24
C THR A 30 12.82 18.72 -20.14
N ILE A 31 11.79 19.22 -19.49
CA ILE A 31 10.48 18.54 -19.41
C ILE A 31 9.96 18.29 -20.82
N LEU A 32 9.62 17.03 -21.09
CA LEU A 32 9.08 16.60 -22.38
C LEU A 32 7.72 17.26 -22.58
N ALA A 33 7.61 18.13 -23.57
CA ALA A 33 6.36 18.81 -23.91
C ALA A 33 5.65 18.12 -25.08
N ARG A 34 4.32 18.04 -25.03
CA ARG A 34 3.50 17.59 -26.17
C ARG A 34 3.83 18.39 -27.42
N SER A 35 3.90 17.70 -28.56
CA SER A 35 4.09 18.32 -29.87
C SER A 35 2.79 18.27 -30.69
N GLY A 36 2.68 19.09 -31.73
CA GLY A 36 1.52 19.08 -32.63
C GLY A 36 0.23 19.69 -32.07
N ILE A 37 0.24 20.24 -30.85
CA ILE A 37 -0.93 20.90 -30.27
C ILE A 37 -1.27 22.21 -30.99
N ASN A 38 -2.56 22.49 -31.16
CA ASN A 38 -3.02 23.79 -31.64
C ASN A 38 -2.93 24.79 -30.48
N ARG A 39 -1.98 25.74 -30.60
CA ARG A 39 -1.70 26.77 -29.60
C ARG A 39 -2.94 27.52 -29.12
N GLN A 40 -3.81 27.94 -30.04
CA GLN A 40 -4.98 28.74 -29.70
C GLN A 40 -5.99 27.89 -28.92
N GLN A 41 -6.29 26.70 -29.44
CA GLN A 41 -7.22 25.78 -28.77
C GLN A 41 -6.74 25.38 -27.38
N GLN A 42 -5.45 25.05 -27.23
CA GLN A 42 -4.89 24.66 -25.93
C GLN A 42 -4.88 25.82 -24.92
N GLY A 43 -4.50 27.02 -25.35
CA GLY A 43 -4.47 28.18 -24.45
C GLY A 43 -5.87 28.61 -24.02
N ASP A 44 -6.85 28.61 -24.94
CA ASP A 44 -8.25 28.90 -24.62
C ASP A 44 -8.84 27.83 -23.69
N PHE A 45 -8.55 26.55 -23.95
CA PHE A 45 -8.95 25.43 -23.08
C PHE A 45 -8.43 25.62 -21.65
N VAL A 46 -7.12 25.83 -21.48
CA VAL A 46 -6.50 26.02 -20.16
C VAL A 46 -7.09 27.21 -19.44
N LYS A 47 -7.32 28.32 -20.15
CA LYS A 47 -7.93 29.53 -19.57
C LYS A 47 -9.34 29.26 -19.06
N VAL A 48 -10.20 28.66 -19.88
CA VAL A 48 -11.59 28.33 -19.51
C VAL A 48 -11.62 27.35 -18.35
N ARG A 49 -10.85 26.27 -18.40
CA ARG A 49 -10.80 25.27 -17.32
C ARG A 49 -10.29 25.84 -16.00
N PHE A 50 -9.29 26.71 -16.07
CA PHE A 50 -8.78 27.38 -14.88
C PHE A 50 -9.84 28.31 -14.27
N ASP A 51 -10.54 29.11 -15.08
CA ASP A 51 -11.63 29.97 -14.61
C ASP A 51 -12.80 29.16 -14.03
N GLU A 52 -13.17 28.03 -14.65
CA GLU A 52 -14.16 27.09 -14.12
C GLU A 52 -13.73 26.55 -12.75
N ALA A 53 -12.48 26.08 -12.63
CA ALA A 53 -11.93 25.56 -11.39
C ALA A 53 -11.88 26.60 -10.25
N LEU A 54 -11.58 27.86 -10.56
CA LEU A 54 -11.65 28.96 -9.59
C LEU A 54 -13.09 29.15 -9.07
N ASN A 55 -14.05 29.22 -9.99
CA ASN A 55 -15.46 29.40 -9.64
C ASN A 55 -16.00 28.22 -8.82
N ASP A 56 -15.66 26.99 -9.21
CA ASP A 56 -16.08 25.78 -8.52
C ASP A 56 -15.48 25.70 -7.10
N PHE A 57 -14.21 26.09 -6.94
CA PHE A 57 -13.58 26.08 -5.61
C PHE A 57 -14.25 27.05 -4.64
N TRP A 58 -14.64 28.24 -5.12
CA TRP A 58 -15.33 29.25 -4.31
C TRP A 58 -16.83 29.03 -4.21
N ASN A 59 -17.42 28.16 -5.04
CA ASN A 59 -18.85 27.94 -5.05
C ASN A 59 -19.35 27.44 -3.68
N GLY A 60 -20.32 28.15 -3.10
CA GLY A 60 -20.87 27.83 -1.78
C GLY A 60 -19.93 28.13 -0.59
N LYS A 61 -18.75 28.72 -0.83
CA LYS A 61 -17.79 29.13 0.20
C LYS A 61 -17.75 30.65 0.33
N GLN A 62 -17.29 31.18 1.47
CA GLN A 62 -16.87 32.58 1.52
C GLN A 62 -15.69 32.77 0.58
N ILE A 63 -15.66 33.91 -0.13
CA ILE A 63 -14.55 34.24 -1.04
C ILE A 63 -13.26 34.26 -0.22
N GLN A 64 -12.34 33.38 -0.60
CA GLN A 64 -11.02 33.26 -0.01
C GLN A 64 -10.00 33.98 -0.88
N ASP A 65 -8.89 34.36 -0.26
CA ASP A 65 -7.78 35.00 -0.98
C ASP A 65 -6.83 33.98 -1.65
N PHE A 66 -7.22 32.71 -1.62
CA PHE A 66 -6.51 31.59 -2.22
C PHE A 66 -7.46 30.53 -2.79
N VAL A 67 -6.88 29.58 -3.53
CA VAL A 67 -7.54 28.37 -4.04
C VAL A 67 -6.63 27.15 -3.94
N TYR A 68 -7.23 25.97 -3.91
CA TYR A 68 -6.55 24.72 -4.22
C TYR A 68 -7.06 24.18 -5.56
N ILE A 69 -6.14 23.96 -6.51
CA ILE A 69 -6.42 23.53 -7.88
C ILE A 69 -5.63 22.27 -8.18
N VAL A 70 -6.28 21.30 -8.81
CA VAL A 70 -5.64 20.07 -9.30
C VAL A 70 -5.36 20.23 -10.78
N PHE A 71 -4.09 20.12 -11.15
CA PHE A 71 -3.65 20.04 -12.54
C PHE A 71 -3.44 18.58 -12.89
N LYS A 72 -4.03 18.14 -14.00
CA LYS A 72 -3.84 16.81 -14.59
C LYS A 72 -2.99 16.93 -15.85
N SER A 73 -1.97 16.09 -15.95
CA SER A 73 -1.12 16.00 -17.12
C SER A 73 -1.73 15.15 -18.22
N ALA A 74 -1.29 15.37 -19.45
CA ALA A 74 -1.56 14.45 -20.54
C ALA A 74 -0.79 13.12 -20.34
N PRO A 75 -1.29 12.02 -20.91
CA PRO A 75 -0.63 10.71 -20.85
C PRO A 75 0.85 10.78 -21.25
N ASP A 76 1.75 10.33 -20.37
CA ASP A 76 3.20 10.29 -20.56
C ASP A 76 3.90 11.66 -20.73
N PHE A 77 3.21 12.77 -20.45
CA PHE A 77 3.79 14.12 -20.48
C PHE A 77 3.69 14.79 -19.11
N PRO A 78 4.78 14.83 -18.31
CA PRO A 78 4.74 15.37 -16.95
C PRO A 78 4.48 16.88 -16.91
N LEU A 79 3.92 17.37 -15.81
CA LEU A 79 3.65 18.80 -15.59
C LEU A 79 4.96 19.56 -15.31
N ASP A 80 5.12 20.73 -15.94
CA ASP A 80 6.24 21.65 -15.67
C ASP A 80 5.86 22.69 -14.59
N ILE A 81 5.47 22.18 -13.41
CA ILE A 81 4.97 23.00 -12.29
C ILE A 81 6.03 23.96 -11.71
N ASP A 82 7.32 23.67 -11.93
CA ASP A 82 8.41 24.57 -11.53
C ASP A 82 8.34 25.94 -12.22
N LYS A 83 7.67 26.03 -13.37
CA LYS A 83 7.45 27.29 -14.11
C LYS A 83 6.33 28.17 -13.58
N PHE A 84 5.75 27.89 -12.42
CA PHE A 84 4.89 28.88 -11.75
C PHE A 84 5.67 30.12 -11.27
N ASP A 85 7.01 30.08 -11.28
CA ASP A 85 7.98 31.19 -11.15
C ASP A 85 7.98 31.98 -9.82
N ASP A 86 7.17 31.61 -8.82
CA ASP A 86 7.19 32.27 -7.51
C ASP A 86 6.76 31.33 -6.37
N LYS A 87 7.74 30.78 -5.64
CA LYS A 87 7.50 29.86 -4.51
C LYS A 87 6.87 30.55 -3.27
N SER A 88 6.73 31.88 -3.27
CA SER A 88 6.12 32.61 -2.15
C SER A 88 4.60 32.76 -2.27
N SER A 89 4.06 32.70 -3.48
CA SER A 89 2.62 32.86 -3.78
C SER A 89 1.94 31.58 -4.25
N PHE A 90 2.73 30.55 -4.57
CA PHE A 90 2.29 29.22 -4.99
C PHE A 90 2.97 28.15 -4.14
N ARG A 91 2.24 27.07 -3.84
CA ARG A 91 2.79 25.90 -3.17
C ARG A 91 2.24 24.62 -3.78
N ILE A 92 3.13 23.65 -3.97
CA ILE A 92 2.74 22.28 -4.34
C ILE A 92 2.31 21.59 -3.04
N ALA A 93 1.03 21.26 -2.92
CA ALA A 93 0.53 20.48 -1.79
C ALA A 93 0.93 19.00 -1.95
N TYR A 94 0.75 18.45 -3.15
CA TYR A 94 1.19 17.09 -3.47
C TYR A 94 1.40 16.90 -4.97
N THR A 95 2.16 15.86 -5.33
CA THR A 95 2.24 15.35 -6.70
C THR A 95 2.12 13.83 -6.67
N ARG A 96 1.38 13.26 -7.63
CA ARG A 96 1.26 11.80 -7.76
C ARG A 96 1.25 11.37 -9.21
N ILE A 97 1.75 10.17 -9.46
CA ILE A 97 1.65 9.49 -10.75
C ILE A 97 0.45 8.56 -10.67
N CYS A 98 -0.51 8.77 -11.55
CA CYS A 98 -1.69 7.95 -11.70
C CYS A 98 -1.56 7.05 -12.93
N GLN A 99 -2.31 5.95 -12.92
CA GLN A 99 -2.36 5.00 -14.02
C GLN A 99 -3.82 4.76 -14.39
N ASP A 100 -4.11 4.75 -15.69
CA ASP A 100 -5.45 4.52 -16.23
C ASP A 100 -5.35 3.72 -17.53
N VAL A 101 -6.49 3.25 -18.03
CA VAL A 101 -6.59 2.38 -19.20
C VAL A 101 -7.44 3.07 -20.26
N ASP A 102 -6.92 3.17 -21.48
CA ASP A 102 -7.65 3.77 -22.60
C ASP A 102 -8.76 2.85 -23.13
N GLU A 103 -9.56 3.36 -24.08
CA GLU A 103 -10.65 2.60 -24.71
C GLU A 103 -10.17 1.32 -25.42
N GLU A 104 -8.88 1.24 -25.78
CA GLU A 104 -8.26 0.08 -26.44
C GLU A 104 -7.64 -0.90 -25.43
N GLY A 105 -7.78 -0.66 -24.12
CA GLY A 105 -7.22 -1.51 -23.07
C GLY A 105 -5.74 -1.25 -22.79
N ARG A 106 -5.14 -0.18 -23.33
CA ARG A 106 -3.75 0.17 -23.07
C ARG A 106 -3.62 1.01 -21.81
N THR A 107 -2.72 0.58 -20.96
CA THR A 107 -2.33 1.32 -19.76
C THR A 107 -1.49 2.52 -20.13
N PHE A 108 -1.82 3.69 -19.58
CA PHE A 108 -1.00 4.90 -19.66
C PHE A 108 -0.83 5.53 -18.28
N LYS A 109 0.21 6.37 -18.12
CA LYS A 109 0.47 7.10 -16.88
C LYS A 109 0.22 8.59 -17.08
N TYR A 110 -0.28 9.25 -16.06
CA TYR A 110 -0.41 10.70 -16.03
C TYR A 110 -0.05 11.23 -14.64
N GLN A 111 0.22 12.52 -14.54
CA GLN A 111 0.54 13.17 -13.28
C GLN A 111 -0.63 14.03 -12.81
N GLU A 112 -0.96 13.97 -11.53
CA GLU A 112 -1.78 14.99 -10.86
C GLU A 112 -0.92 15.79 -9.89
N ALA A 113 -1.12 17.11 -9.87
CA ALA A 113 -0.52 18.00 -8.89
C ALA A 113 -1.62 18.84 -8.23
N GLY A 114 -1.75 18.71 -6.91
CA GLY A 114 -2.57 19.59 -6.09
C GLY A 114 -1.77 20.82 -5.70
N ILE A 115 -2.29 21.98 -6.07
CA ILE A 115 -1.56 23.23 -6.00
C ILE A 115 -2.36 24.27 -5.23
N TYR A 116 -1.73 24.89 -4.25
CA TYR A 116 -2.19 26.11 -3.59
C TYR A 116 -1.79 27.33 -4.43
N LEU A 117 -2.72 28.25 -4.65
CA LEU A 117 -2.48 29.54 -5.31
C LEU A 117 -3.13 30.66 -4.50
N ASP A 118 -2.35 31.68 -4.14
CA ASP A 118 -2.91 32.96 -3.69
C ASP A 118 -3.35 33.84 -4.88
N LYS A 119 -3.92 35.01 -4.61
CA LYS A 119 -4.30 36.02 -5.62
C LYS A 119 -3.16 36.39 -6.59
N THR A 120 -1.93 36.48 -6.11
CA THR A 120 -0.75 36.83 -6.91
C THR A 120 -0.42 35.71 -7.88
N ALA A 121 -0.39 34.45 -7.40
CA ALA A 121 -0.11 33.29 -8.22
C ALA A 121 -1.20 33.01 -9.26
N ILE A 122 -2.48 33.24 -8.92
CA ILE A 122 -3.60 33.19 -9.89
C ILE A 122 -3.33 34.17 -11.04
N THR A 123 -3.00 35.42 -10.72
CA THR A 123 -2.70 36.46 -11.72
C THR A 123 -1.48 36.09 -12.57
N ASN A 124 -0.43 35.58 -11.94
CA ASN A 124 0.80 35.16 -12.63
C ASN A 124 0.55 34.00 -13.59
N PHE A 125 -0.27 33.02 -13.20
CA PHE A 125 -0.63 31.90 -14.07
C PHE A 125 -1.43 32.36 -15.29
N LEU A 126 -2.46 33.21 -15.10
CA LEU A 126 -3.24 33.76 -16.22
C LEU A 126 -2.36 34.57 -17.19
N ASN A 127 -1.42 35.37 -16.67
CA ASN A 127 -0.44 36.06 -17.50
C ASN A 127 0.42 35.08 -18.31
N LYS A 128 0.85 33.95 -17.71
CA LYS A 128 1.62 32.92 -18.40
C LYS A 128 0.84 32.25 -19.53
N VAL A 129 -0.46 32.02 -19.33
CA VAL A 129 -1.38 31.54 -20.38
C VAL A 129 -1.48 32.57 -21.51
N ASP A 130 -1.66 33.86 -21.19
CA ASP A 130 -1.72 34.92 -22.19
C ASP A 130 -0.38 35.07 -22.95
N GLU A 131 0.77 34.92 -22.28
CA GLU A 131 2.07 34.85 -22.95
C GLU A 131 2.20 33.62 -23.86
N PHE A 132 1.69 32.46 -23.41
CA PHE A 132 1.62 31.26 -24.23
C PHE A 132 0.74 31.46 -25.46
N LEU A 133 -0.32 32.27 -25.40
CA LEU A 133 -1.18 32.59 -26.55
C LEU A 133 -0.56 33.63 -27.50
N THR A 134 0.16 34.62 -26.97
CA THR A 134 0.51 35.84 -27.74
C THR A 134 1.99 36.02 -28.07
N LYS A 135 2.90 35.41 -27.30
CA LYS A 135 4.36 35.66 -27.40
C LYS A 135 5.14 34.38 -27.74
N ASN A 136 6.23 34.52 -28.48
CA ASN A 136 7.22 33.45 -28.63
C ASN A 136 8.46 33.74 -27.79
N THR A 137 9.30 32.72 -27.61
CA THR A 137 10.60 32.90 -26.97
C THR A 137 11.54 33.64 -27.93
N PRO A 138 12.25 34.70 -27.49
CA PRO A 138 13.10 35.50 -28.38
C PRO A 138 14.17 34.69 -29.11
N GLN A 139 14.70 33.63 -28.47
CA GLN A 139 15.69 32.74 -29.11
C GLN A 139 15.08 31.97 -30.28
N SER A 140 13.84 31.47 -30.13
CA SER A 140 13.16 30.69 -31.15
C SER A 140 12.80 31.51 -32.39
N GLU A 141 12.42 32.78 -32.20
CA GLU A 141 12.15 33.71 -33.28
C GLU A 141 13.41 34.00 -34.10
N LYS A 142 14.53 34.23 -33.42
CA LYS A 142 15.84 34.43 -34.08
C LYS A 142 16.31 33.19 -34.84
N ALA A 143 15.97 32.00 -34.37
CA ALA A 143 16.31 30.73 -35.02
C ALA A 143 15.37 30.37 -36.19
N GLY A 144 14.34 31.17 -36.48
CA GLY A 144 13.38 30.91 -37.56
C GLY A 144 12.38 29.79 -37.27
N ASN A 145 12.34 29.28 -36.03
CA ASN A 145 11.40 28.25 -35.59
C ASN A 145 10.69 28.72 -34.31
N PRO A 146 9.68 29.61 -34.43
CA PRO A 146 9.06 30.27 -33.28
C PRO A 146 8.37 29.25 -32.36
N LYS A 147 8.75 29.29 -31.09
CA LYS A 147 8.19 28.48 -30.00
C LYS A 147 7.47 29.39 -29.01
N PRO A 148 6.21 29.10 -28.63
CA PRO A 148 5.49 29.88 -27.63
C PRO A 148 6.24 29.98 -26.30
N ARG A 149 6.04 31.07 -25.56
CA ARG A 149 6.49 31.14 -24.15
C ARG A 149 5.69 30.17 -23.30
N ASN A 150 6.27 29.73 -22.17
CA ASN A 150 5.64 28.80 -21.22
C ASN A 150 5.11 27.50 -21.86
N TYR A 151 5.69 27.09 -22.99
CA TYR A 151 5.14 25.98 -23.79
C TYR A 151 4.99 24.69 -22.98
N SER A 152 6.03 24.22 -22.29
CA SER A 152 5.98 22.98 -21.50
C SER A 152 5.05 23.06 -20.29
N LEU A 153 4.82 24.26 -19.72
CA LEU A 153 3.85 24.46 -18.63
C LEU A 153 2.42 24.26 -19.13
N ILE A 154 2.08 24.82 -20.29
CA ILE A 154 0.69 24.86 -20.79
C ILE A 154 0.36 23.67 -21.69
N ALA A 155 1.33 23.21 -22.49
CA ALA A 155 1.13 22.17 -23.48
C ALA A 155 0.77 20.82 -22.85
N ASN A 156 1.28 20.52 -21.65
CA ASN A 156 1.11 19.22 -21.01
C ASN A 156 -0.14 19.14 -20.13
N ILE A 157 -0.85 20.25 -19.92
CA ILE A 157 -2.09 20.26 -19.14
C ILE A 157 -3.21 19.59 -19.95
N GLU A 158 -3.75 18.52 -19.40
CA GLU A 158 -4.91 17.80 -19.94
C GLU A 158 -6.21 18.24 -19.27
N ASP A 159 -6.16 18.56 -17.97
CA ASP A 159 -7.33 19.04 -17.23
C ASP A 159 -6.92 19.93 -16.05
N ILE A 160 -7.85 20.79 -15.63
CA ILE A 160 -7.72 21.63 -14.44
C ILE A 160 -9.06 21.61 -13.72
N ARG A 161 -9.04 21.32 -12.41
CA ARG A 161 -10.25 21.25 -11.59
C ARG A 161 -10.02 21.80 -10.18
N ALA A 162 -11.10 22.20 -9.51
CA ALA A 162 -11.06 22.54 -8.09
C ALA A 162 -10.63 21.31 -7.27
N ALA A 163 -9.77 21.51 -6.27
CA ALA A 163 -9.44 20.45 -5.33
C ALA A 163 -10.63 20.17 -4.40
N THR A 164 -11.06 18.91 -4.39
CA THR A 164 -11.97 18.36 -3.39
C THR A 164 -11.18 17.86 -2.18
N LEU A 165 -11.83 17.57 -1.06
CA LEU A 165 -11.17 16.93 0.07
C LEU A 165 -10.46 15.61 -0.32
N ALA A 166 -11.12 14.78 -1.15
CA ALA A 166 -10.55 13.53 -1.65
C ALA A 166 -9.28 13.71 -2.51
N ALA A 167 -9.01 14.92 -3.01
CA ALA A 167 -7.79 15.19 -3.77
C ALA A 167 -6.55 15.11 -2.87
N PHE A 168 -6.69 15.47 -1.59
CA PHE A 168 -5.64 15.43 -0.58
C PHE A 168 -5.42 14.03 0.02
N TRP A 169 -6.25 13.04 -0.33
CA TRP A 169 -6.09 11.67 0.11
C TRP A 169 -4.90 11.00 -0.59
N GLN A 170 -3.84 10.71 0.17
CA GLN A 170 -2.58 10.17 -0.36
C GLN A 170 -2.44 8.65 -0.18
N GLU A 171 -3.55 7.95 0.06
CA GLU A 171 -3.56 6.49 0.25
C GLU A 171 -4.50 5.84 -0.77
N PRO A 172 -4.11 5.76 -2.06
CA PRO A 172 -4.97 5.26 -3.13
C PRO A 172 -5.43 3.80 -2.94
N GLU A 173 -4.70 3.01 -2.16
CA GLU A 173 -5.07 1.64 -1.79
C GLU A 173 -6.21 1.58 -0.76
N ASN A 174 -6.42 2.66 -0.01
CA ASN A 174 -7.53 2.81 0.91
C ASN A 174 -8.66 3.57 0.23
N GLU A 175 -9.87 3.00 0.24
CA GLU A 175 -11.04 3.73 -0.23
C GLU A 175 -11.21 5.04 0.55
N PHE A 176 -11.54 6.12 -0.16
CA PHE A 176 -11.89 7.37 0.48
C PHE A 176 -13.16 7.17 1.32
N PRO A 177 -13.20 7.61 2.59
CA PRO A 177 -14.30 7.28 3.50
C PRO A 177 -15.67 7.76 3.00
N ASN A 178 -16.72 7.05 3.39
CA ASN A 178 -18.09 7.43 3.04
C ASN A 178 -18.48 8.76 3.69
N ALA A 179 -19.34 9.56 3.04
CA ALA A 179 -19.62 10.94 3.44
C ALA A 179 -20.09 11.14 4.90
N ASP A 180 -20.74 10.12 5.48
CA ASP A 180 -21.29 10.12 6.84
C ASP A 180 -20.46 9.26 7.83
N GLU A 181 -19.36 8.67 7.38
CA GLU A 181 -18.50 7.81 8.18
C GLU A 181 -17.52 8.65 9.01
N SER A 182 -17.62 8.56 10.35
CA SER A 182 -16.71 9.29 11.24
C SER A 182 -15.47 8.46 11.54
N ILE A 183 -14.33 8.89 11.00
CA ILE A 183 -13.03 8.24 11.20
C ILE A 183 -12.00 9.19 11.83
N TRP A 184 -10.89 8.63 12.28
CA TRP A 184 -9.68 9.38 12.57
C TRP A 184 -8.87 9.59 11.28
N TRP A 185 -8.48 10.84 11.05
CA TRP A 185 -7.68 11.32 9.93
C TRP A 185 -6.31 11.70 10.46
N GLU A 186 -5.25 11.22 9.81
CA GLU A 186 -3.94 11.84 9.93
C GLU A 186 -3.89 13.03 8.97
N VAL A 187 -3.64 14.22 9.53
CA VAL A 187 -3.66 15.48 8.78
C VAL A 187 -2.28 16.08 8.78
N TRP A 188 -1.78 16.32 7.58
CA TRP A 188 -0.50 16.97 7.35
C TRP A 188 -0.76 18.42 6.96
N LEU A 189 -0.27 19.32 7.79
CA LEU A 189 -0.33 20.75 7.57
C LEU A 189 1.07 21.28 7.31
N ASP A 190 1.26 22.10 6.28
CA ASP A 190 2.54 22.75 6.03
C ASP A 190 2.86 23.74 7.14
N TYR A 191 4.11 23.69 7.60
CA TYR A 191 4.60 24.54 8.68
C TYR A 191 5.27 25.78 8.10
N ASP A 192 4.66 26.94 8.30
CA ASP A 192 5.31 28.23 8.04
C ASP A 192 5.69 28.89 9.37
N ASN A 193 6.79 28.46 10.00
CA ASN A 193 7.53 29.10 11.13
C ASN A 193 6.75 29.78 12.27
N ASN A 194 5.43 29.62 12.34
CA ASN A 194 4.49 30.44 13.07
C ASN A 194 3.50 29.52 13.79
N ASN A 195 3.94 29.05 14.95
CA ASN A 195 3.16 28.19 15.84
C ASN A 195 1.77 28.76 16.18
N ASP A 196 1.58 30.08 16.11
CA ASP A 196 0.28 30.71 16.38
C ASP A 196 -0.76 30.41 15.29
N TYR A 197 -0.34 30.25 14.02
CA TYR A 197 -1.27 29.94 12.92
C TYR A 197 -1.84 28.53 13.01
N ILE A 198 -0.99 27.53 13.31
CA ILE A 198 -1.45 26.14 13.49
C ILE A 198 -2.42 26.04 14.67
N LYS A 199 -2.21 26.81 15.74
CA LYS A 199 -3.16 26.89 16.84
C LYS A 199 -4.50 27.48 16.40
N GLN A 200 -4.50 28.57 15.63
CA GLN A 200 -5.72 29.15 15.06
C GLN A 200 -6.46 28.17 14.15
N CYS A 201 -5.74 27.39 13.34
CA CYS A 201 -6.33 26.34 12.51
C CYS A 201 -7.05 25.29 13.38
N LYS A 202 -6.41 24.82 14.45
CA LYS A 202 -7.03 23.86 15.40
C LYS A 202 -8.27 24.45 16.07
N ASP A 203 -8.19 25.69 16.53
CA ASP A 203 -9.31 26.38 17.17
C ASP A 203 -10.50 26.55 16.20
N PHE A 204 -10.23 26.89 14.93
CA PHE A 204 -11.24 26.95 13.87
C PHE A 204 -11.91 25.61 13.64
N LEU A 205 -11.13 24.52 13.48
CA LEU A 205 -11.68 23.18 13.25
C LEU A 205 -12.54 22.72 14.45
N GLN A 206 -12.11 23.00 15.68
CA GLN A 206 -12.91 22.72 16.88
C GLN A 206 -14.27 23.44 16.87
N GLN A 207 -14.31 24.69 16.42
CA GLN A 207 -15.57 25.45 16.30
C GLN A 207 -16.53 24.83 15.27
N GLN A 208 -16.01 24.09 14.28
CA GLN A 208 -16.81 23.32 13.32
C GLN A 208 -17.26 21.95 13.86
N GLY A 209 -17.02 21.67 15.14
CA GLY A 209 -17.38 20.40 15.78
C GLY A 209 -16.46 19.24 15.41
N ILE A 210 -15.27 19.52 14.88
CA ILE A 210 -14.25 18.51 14.61
C ILE A 210 -13.48 18.22 15.90
N GLN A 211 -13.34 16.94 16.23
CA GLN A 211 -12.57 16.54 17.40
C GLN A 211 -11.08 16.56 17.06
N ILE A 212 -10.29 17.33 17.82
CA ILE A 212 -8.84 17.41 17.66
C ILE A 212 -8.17 16.40 18.60
N GLY A 213 -7.27 15.59 18.05
CA GLY A 213 -6.42 14.67 18.82
C GLY A 213 -5.40 15.43 19.68
N GLN A 214 -4.98 14.81 20.78
CA GLN A 214 -4.09 15.44 21.75
C GLN A 214 -2.64 15.52 21.27
N GLN A 215 -2.22 14.59 20.41
CA GLN A 215 -0.84 14.48 19.94
C GLN A 215 -0.71 15.11 18.55
N TRP A 216 0.21 16.08 18.46
CA TRP A 216 0.65 16.70 17.21
C TRP A 216 2.17 16.78 17.23
N ILE A 217 2.78 16.45 16.11
CA ILE A 217 4.22 16.44 15.92
C ILE A 217 4.57 17.54 14.93
N CYS A 218 5.57 18.35 15.26
CA CYS A 218 6.09 19.39 14.38
C CYS A 218 7.43 18.93 13.79
N PHE A 219 7.45 18.76 12.48
CA PHE A 219 8.64 18.62 11.65
C PHE A 219 9.07 20.00 11.11
N PRO A 220 10.28 20.12 10.53
CA PRO A 220 10.75 21.39 9.96
C PRO A 220 9.81 21.99 8.89
N GLU A 221 9.16 21.15 8.09
CA GLU A 221 8.32 21.57 6.95
C GLU A 221 6.83 21.27 7.18
N HIS A 222 6.48 20.43 8.15
CA HIS A 222 5.10 20.00 8.38
C HIS A 222 4.73 19.92 9.86
N THR A 223 3.46 20.13 10.18
CA THR A 223 2.83 19.79 11.44
C THR A 223 1.80 18.69 11.17
N VAL A 224 1.99 17.54 11.82
CA VAL A 224 1.16 16.35 11.63
C VAL A 224 0.38 16.08 12.90
N GLY A 225 -0.88 15.69 12.77
CA GLY A 225 -1.64 15.21 13.92
C GLY A 225 -2.96 14.58 13.51
N TYR A 226 -3.67 14.10 14.52
CA TYR A 226 -4.90 13.37 14.32
C TYR A 226 -6.12 14.23 14.60
N ILE A 227 -7.14 14.12 13.76
CA ILE A 227 -8.47 14.70 13.99
C ILE A 227 -9.54 13.67 13.67
N LYS A 228 -10.71 13.78 14.30
CA LYS A 228 -11.84 12.86 14.09
C LYS A 228 -13.05 13.60 13.56
N GLY A 229 -13.66 13.05 12.51
CA GLY A 229 -14.91 13.54 11.94
C GLY A 229 -15.26 12.86 10.62
N THR A 230 -16.37 13.27 10.02
CA THR A 230 -16.84 12.77 8.72
C THR A 230 -16.20 13.52 7.55
N PRO A 231 -16.13 12.97 6.33
CA PRO A 231 -15.68 13.73 5.15
C PRO A 231 -16.42 15.06 4.99
N ARG A 232 -17.74 15.10 5.26
CA ARG A 232 -18.53 16.34 5.24
C ARG A 232 -17.99 17.41 6.19
N GLN A 233 -17.56 17.02 7.39
CA GLN A 233 -16.94 17.95 8.34
C GLN A 233 -15.51 18.32 7.90
N MET A 234 -14.77 17.37 7.33
CA MET A 234 -13.40 17.56 6.88
C MET A 234 -13.26 18.51 5.69
N GLU A 235 -14.32 18.79 4.93
CA GLU A 235 -14.34 19.87 3.92
C GLU A 235 -13.90 21.23 4.50
N ASN A 236 -14.04 21.44 5.82
CA ASN A 236 -13.53 22.62 6.50
C ASN A 236 -11.99 22.77 6.43
N LEU A 237 -11.25 21.68 6.19
CA LEU A 237 -9.80 21.71 6.01
C LEU A 237 -9.39 22.46 4.73
N LEU A 238 -10.25 22.48 3.70
CA LEU A 238 -10.01 23.25 2.48
C LEU A 238 -10.04 24.76 2.71
N TYR A 239 -10.41 25.21 3.92
CA TYR A 239 -10.37 26.62 4.31
C TYR A 239 -9.05 27.01 4.98
N LEU A 240 -8.14 26.06 5.18
CA LEU A 240 -6.82 26.31 5.76
C LEU A 240 -5.81 26.48 4.63
N GLU A 241 -4.97 27.52 4.71
CA GLU A 241 -3.91 27.75 3.73
C GLU A 241 -2.78 26.72 3.85
N CYS A 242 -2.74 25.94 4.93
CA CYS A 242 -1.67 24.99 5.24
C CYS A 242 -2.04 23.53 4.95
N LEU A 243 -3.22 23.20 4.40
CA LEU A 243 -3.51 21.80 4.08
C LEU A 243 -2.54 21.27 3.03
N SER A 244 -1.99 20.07 3.30
CA SER A 244 -0.97 19.41 2.47
C SER A 244 -1.38 17.99 2.10
N GLU A 245 -1.67 17.14 3.10
CA GLU A 245 -2.07 15.75 2.89
C GLU A 245 -3.08 15.24 3.93
N LEU A 246 -3.84 14.22 3.52
CA LEU A 246 -4.73 13.43 4.37
C LEU A 246 -4.45 11.94 4.19
N ARG A 247 -4.41 11.24 5.31
CA ARG A 247 -4.22 9.79 5.37
C ARG A 247 -5.18 9.16 6.39
N LYS A 248 -5.47 7.88 6.24
CA LYS A 248 -6.21 7.12 7.24
C LYS A 248 -5.34 7.00 8.50
N HIS A 249 -5.94 7.18 9.67
CA HIS A 249 -5.24 6.83 10.90
C HIS A 249 -4.92 5.33 10.90
N ARG A 250 -3.66 4.98 11.17
CA ARG A 250 -3.21 3.61 11.37
C ARG A 250 -3.06 3.41 12.88
N ASP A 251 -3.81 2.46 13.44
CA ASP A 251 -3.58 2.05 14.81
C ASP A 251 -2.21 1.36 14.87
N LEU A 252 -1.23 2.01 15.51
CA LEU A 252 0.09 1.42 15.72
C LEU A 252 -0.07 0.12 16.50
N THR A 253 0.43 -0.99 15.96
CA THR A 253 0.30 -2.34 16.55
C THR A 253 0.97 -2.50 17.93
N ASP A 254 1.72 -1.49 18.35
CA ASP A 254 2.50 -1.46 19.59
C ASP A 254 1.63 -1.56 20.85
N PHE A 255 0.36 -1.14 20.78
CA PHE A 255 -0.53 -1.33 21.93
C PHE A 255 -0.62 -2.81 22.31
N PHE A 256 -0.59 -3.73 21.34
CA PHE A 256 -0.74 -5.16 21.59
C PHE A 256 0.56 -5.84 22.04
N THR A 257 1.67 -5.52 21.38
CA THR A 257 2.95 -6.23 21.54
C THR A 257 3.48 -6.18 22.97
N TYR A 258 3.21 -5.09 23.70
CA TYR A 258 3.67 -4.89 25.09
C TYR A 258 2.57 -5.05 26.14
N ALA A 259 1.40 -5.54 25.74
CA ALA A 259 0.26 -5.68 26.63
C ALA A 259 0.53 -6.69 27.75
N THR A 260 0.08 -6.34 28.95
CA THR A 260 0.06 -7.26 30.08
C THR A 260 -0.92 -8.40 29.83
N ARG A 261 -0.75 -9.54 30.52
CA ARG A 261 -1.69 -10.67 30.41
C ARG A 261 -3.14 -10.27 30.69
N ILE A 262 -3.36 -9.37 31.64
CA ILE A 262 -4.71 -8.88 31.99
C ILE A 262 -5.32 -8.10 30.82
N GLU A 263 -4.53 -7.28 30.13
CA GLU A 263 -4.98 -6.54 28.94
C GLU A 263 -5.26 -7.48 27.77
N GLN A 264 -4.39 -8.48 27.54
CA GLN A 264 -4.60 -9.51 26.54
C GLN A 264 -5.91 -10.29 26.80
N ASP A 265 -6.16 -10.70 28.04
CA ASP A 265 -7.40 -11.39 28.42
C ASP A 265 -8.64 -10.53 28.14
N ASN A 266 -8.57 -9.21 28.42
CA ASN A 266 -9.67 -8.29 28.13
C ASN A 266 -9.93 -8.18 26.62
N TRP A 267 -8.89 -8.10 25.79
CA TRP A 267 -9.06 -8.06 24.33
C TRP A 267 -9.55 -9.36 23.75
N ILE A 268 -9.05 -10.50 24.24
CA ILE A 268 -9.56 -11.82 23.86
C ILE A 268 -11.06 -11.90 24.16
N ASN A 269 -11.47 -11.54 25.37
CA ASN A 269 -12.87 -11.58 25.77
C ASN A 269 -13.74 -10.61 24.94
N ASN A 270 -13.23 -9.41 24.63
CA ASN A 270 -13.93 -8.47 23.75
C ASN A 270 -14.10 -9.04 22.33
N LEU A 271 -13.04 -9.60 21.73
CA LEU A 271 -13.10 -10.19 20.40
C LEU A 271 -14.09 -11.36 20.38
N LEU A 272 -14.04 -12.26 21.36
CA LEU A 272 -14.96 -13.40 21.45
C LEU A 272 -16.44 -12.99 21.53
N GLN A 273 -16.76 -11.82 22.10
CA GLN A 273 -18.14 -11.32 22.17
C GLN A 273 -18.69 -10.83 20.83
N ARG A 274 -17.83 -10.52 19.85
CA ARG A 274 -18.20 -9.98 18.55
C ARG A 274 -17.89 -10.90 17.37
N VAL A 275 -17.33 -12.08 17.65
CA VAL A 275 -17.14 -13.13 16.64
C VAL A 275 -18.43 -13.94 16.52
N SER A 276 -18.91 -14.08 15.29
CA SER A 276 -20.02 -14.96 14.93
C SER A 276 -19.51 -16.06 14.00
N ASN A 277 -19.99 -17.29 14.23
CA ASN A 277 -19.66 -18.43 13.39
C ASN A 277 -20.87 -18.77 12.54
N SER A 278 -20.77 -18.58 11.22
CA SER A 278 -21.80 -18.96 10.24
C SER A 278 -21.38 -20.15 9.38
N SER A 279 -20.35 -20.88 9.79
CA SER A 279 -19.78 -22.02 9.05
C SER A 279 -20.77 -23.13 8.74
N ASP A 280 -21.74 -23.40 9.59
CA ASP A 280 -22.75 -24.45 9.35
C ASP A 280 -23.71 -24.13 8.19
N GLN A 281 -23.75 -22.87 7.76
CA GLN A 281 -24.60 -22.43 6.65
C GLN A 281 -23.96 -22.72 5.29
N ASN A 282 -22.64 -22.98 5.26
CA ASN A 282 -21.86 -23.11 4.04
C ASN A 282 -21.10 -24.45 4.03
N LYS A 283 -21.18 -25.18 2.93
CA LYS A 283 -20.38 -26.40 2.70
C LYS A 283 -18.96 -26.07 2.24
N ILE A 284 -18.27 -25.21 2.98
CA ILE A 284 -16.93 -24.70 2.67
C ILE A 284 -16.02 -24.92 3.87
N SER A 285 -14.83 -25.44 3.61
CA SER A 285 -13.76 -25.62 4.59
C SER A 285 -12.49 -24.91 4.16
N VAL A 286 -11.74 -24.39 5.13
CA VAL A 286 -10.36 -23.94 4.97
C VAL A 286 -9.48 -24.89 5.76
N CYS A 287 -8.63 -25.64 5.06
CA CYS A 287 -7.75 -26.66 5.63
C CYS A 287 -6.30 -26.18 5.65
N LEU A 288 -5.69 -26.14 6.84
CA LEU A 288 -4.30 -25.78 7.03
C LEU A 288 -3.39 -27.01 7.05
N LEU A 289 -2.38 -27.06 6.17
CA LEU A 289 -1.31 -28.06 6.19
C LEU A 289 -0.05 -27.44 6.79
N ASP A 290 0.25 -27.73 8.06
CA ASP A 290 1.31 -27.05 8.82
C ASP A 290 1.88 -27.92 9.98
N THR A 291 2.45 -27.30 11.01
CA THR A 291 3.02 -27.94 12.22
C THR A 291 1.97 -28.44 13.23
N GLY A 292 0.68 -28.27 12.92
CA GLY A 292 -0.44 -28.58 13.80
C GLY A 292 -1.05 -27.32 14.42
N VAL A 293 -2.08 -27.48 15.24
CA VAL A 293 -2.79 -26.34 15.86
C VAL A 293 -3.00 -26.57 17.34
N ASN A 294 -2.54 -25.63 18.18
CA ASN A 294 -2.85 -25.65 19.61
C ASN A 294 -4.27 -25.13 19.86
N ARG A 295 -5.24 -26.05 19.84
CA ARG A 295 -6.65 -25.78 20.13
C ARG A 295 -6.87 -25.14 21.52
N GLY A 296 -5.95 -25.33 22.47
CA GLY A 296 -6.02 -24.73 23.81
C GLY A 296 -5.89 -23.20 23.83
N ASN A 297 -5.57 -22.56 22.70
CA ASN A 297 -5.61 -21.10 22.57
C ASN A 297 -7.07 -20.59 22.72
N PRO A 298 -7.34 -19.62 23.62
CA PRO A 298 -8.70 -19.12 23.88
C PRO A 298 -9.44 -18.55 22.66
N LEU A 299 -8.71 -17.99 21.68
CA LEU A 299 -9.30 -17.53 20.43
C LEU A 299 -9.64 -18.70 19.51
N LEU A 300 -8.89 -19.79 19.55
CA LEU A 300 -9.12 -20.93 18.64
C LEU A 300 -10.16 -21.92 19.16
N THR A 301 -10.18 -22.18 20.47
CA THR A 301 -11.05 -23.18 21.12
C THR A 301 -12.53 -23.11 20.68
N PRO A 302 -13.17 -21.93 20.56
CA PRO A 302 -14.59 -21.82 20.24
C PRO A 302 -14.92 -22.11 18.77
N HIS A 303 -13.92 -22.09 17.87
CA HIS A 303 -14.14 -22.17 16.42
C HIS A 303 -13.59 -23.43 15.78
N ILE A 304 -12.72 -24.16 16.49
CA ILE A 304 -12.08 -25.38 16.01
C ILE A 304 -12.57 -26.55 16.85
N GLU A 305 -13.24 -27.51 16.21
CA GLU A 305 -13.62 -28.78 16.83
C GLU A 305 -12.48 -29.79 16.71
N GLU A 306 -12.30 -30.64 17.72
CA GLU A 306 -11.20 -31.62 17.76
C GLU A 306 -11.25 -32.61 16.58
N HIS A 307 -12.45 -32.96 16.11
CA HIS A 307 -12.66 -33.83 14.95
C HIS A 307 -12.06 -33.28 13.65
N TYR A 308 -11.87 -31.96 13.54
CA TYR A 308 -11.30 -31.32 12.34
C TYR A 308 -9.78 -31.15 12.40
N LEU A 309 -9.13 -31.79 13.38
CA LEU A 309 -7.69 -31.81 13.52
C LEU A 309 -7.16 -33.23 13.27
N SER A 310 -6.21 -33.36 12.35
CA SER A 310 -5.59 -34.64 11.99
C SER A 310 -4.07 -34.50 11.84
N THR A 311 -3.39 -35.62 11.59
CA THR A 311 -1.94 -35.69 11.43
C THR A 311 -1.58 -36.83 10.50
N VAL A 312 -0.55 -36.64 9.68
CA VAL A 312 0.03 -37.71 8.84
C VAL A 312 1.04 -38.57 9.60
N PHE A 313 1.37 -38.18 10.83
CA PHE A 313 2.35 -38.88 11.65
C PHE A 313 1.72 -40.01 12.46
N ALA A 314 2.43 -41.13 12.56
CA ALA A 314 1.97 -42.30 13.30
C ALA A 314 1.81 -42.09 14.82
N ASP A 315 2.27 -40.96 15.37
CA ASP A 315 2.11 -40.65 16.79
C ASP A 315 0.71 -40.12 17.15
N GLY A 316 -0.12 -39.78 16.15
CA GLY A 316 -1.49 -39.29 16.34
C GLY A 316 -1.57 -37.89 16.95
N HIS A 317 -0.44 -37.18 17.11
CA HIS A 317 -0.45 -35.83 17.69
C HIS A 317 -0.83 -34.79 16.65
N VAL A 318 -1.85 -33.98 16.96
CA VAL A 318 -2.39 -32.91 16.09
C VAL A 318 -2.07 -31.50 16.59
N ALA A 319 -1.68 -31.40 17.86
CA ALA A 319 -1.37 -30.12 18.49
C ALA A 319 -0.01 -29.60 18.01
N ASP A 320 0.05 -28.29 17.84
CA ASP A 320 1.27 -27.57 17.58
C ASP A 320 2.20 -27.59 18.80
N LYS A 321 3.51 -27.59 18.56
CA LYS A 321 4.51 -27.59 19.64
C LYS A 321 5.00 -26.17 19.89
N THR A 322 5.17 -25.79 21.16
CA THR A 322 5.66 -24.46 21.55
C THR A 322 7.18 -24.48 21.77
N ASP A 323 7.95 -24.89 20.77
CA ASP A 323 9.42 -24.78 20.79
C ASP A 323 9.91 -23.75 19.75
N MET A 324 11.15 -23.28 19.86
CA MET A 324 11.70 -22.22 18.98
C MET A 324 11.70 -22.58 17.48
N ARG A 325 11.51 -23.86 17.13
CA ARG A 325 11.52 -24.35 15.75
C ARG A 325 10.14 -24.86 15.32
N SER A 326 9.11 -24.69 16.13
CA SER A 326 7.74 -25.16 15.90
C SER A 326 6.76 -24.07 16.35
N GLY A 327 5.46 -24.30 16.27
CA GLY A 327 4.48 -23.30 16.72
C GLY A 327 3.98 -22.41 15.58
N HIS A 328 4.24 -22.78 14.32
CA HIS A 328 3.87 -21.99 13.14
C HIS A 328 2.39 -22.11 12.79
N GLY A 329 1.83 -23.33 12.89
CA GLY A 329 0.44 -23.58 12.52
C GLY A 329 -0.58 -22.89 13.41
N THR A 330 -0.30 -22.64 14.69
CA THR A 330 -1.22 -21.95 15.60
C THR A 330 -1.43 -20.46 15.24
N PRO A 331 -0.39 -19.63 15.01
CA PRO A 331 -0.53 -18.31 14.40
C PRO A 331 -1.25 -18.33 13.05
N MET A 332 -0.91 -19.28 12.17
CA MET A 332 -1.57 -19.41 10.86
C MET A 332 -3.07 -19.69 10.98
N ALA A 333 -3.48 -20.53 11.94
CA ALA A 333 -4.90 -20.74 12.25
C ALA A 333 -5.59 -19.45 12.71
N GLY A 334 -4.90 -18.63 13.51
CA GLY A 334 -5.37 -17.31 13.91
C GLY A 334 -5.59 -16.37 12.71
N LEU A 335 -4.60 -16.31 11.80
CA LEU A 335 -4.70 -15.51 10.57
C LEU A 335 -5.84 -15.99 9.66
N ILE A 336 -6.04 -17.30 9.52
CA ILE A 336 -7.14 -17.85 8.73
C ILE A 336 -8.49 -17.42 9.33
N LEU A 337 -8.67 -17.52 10.65
CA LEU A 337 -9.94 -17.22 11.31
C LEU A 337 -10.24 -15.72 11.41
N TYR A 338 -9.22 -14.89 11.60
CA TYR A 338 -9.40 -13.49 11.99
C TYR A 338 -8.79 -12.47 11.04
N GLY A 339 -7.90 -12.87 10.12
CA GLY A 339 -7.09 -11.92 9.34
C GLY A 339 -6.03 -11.25 10.21
N ASP A 340 -5.65 -10.01 9.87
CA ASP A 340 -4.71 -9.22 10.68
C ASP A 340 -5.35 -8.86 12.02
N LEU A 341 -4.90 -9.54 13.08
CA LEU A 341 -5.36 -9.31 14.44
C LEU A 341 -5.13 -7.87 14.90
N SER A 342 -4.17 -7.15 14.31
CA SER A 342 -3.93 -5.75 14.64
C SER A 342 -5.11 -4.88 14.25
N GLU A 343 -5.63 -5.07 13.04
CA GLU A 343 -6.83 -4.37 12.58
C GLU A 343 -8.03 -4.79 13.43
N VAL A 344 -8.17 -6.10 13.66
CA VAL A 344 -9.27 -6.65 14.44
C VAL A 344 -9.27 -6.04 15.84
N PHE A 345 -8.15 -6.00 16.57
CA PHE A 345 -8.09 -5.42 17.92
C PHE A 345 -8.17 -3.88 17.93
N GLY A 346 -7.74 -3.21 16.86
CA GLY A 346 -7.84 -1.75 16.72
C GLY A 346 -9.29 -1.25 16.58
N ASN A 347 -10.23 -2.11 16.17
CA ASN A 347 -11.62 -1.75 15.97
C ASN A 347 -12.63 -2.63 16.75
N ASN A 348 -13.90 -2.23 16.74
CA ASN A 348 -15.00 -2.94 17.39
C ASN A 348 -16.00 -3.53 16.37
N HIS A 349 -15.58 -3.74 15.12
CA HIS A 349 -16.47 -4.30 14.10
C HIS A 349 -16.75 -5.78 14.36
N PRO A 350 -17.96 -6.27 14.03
CA PRO A 350 -18.27 -7.70 14.09
C PRO A 350 -17.34 -8.51 13.19
N VAL A 351 -16.93 -9.69 13.65
CA VAL A 351 -16.16 -10.65 12.85
C VAL A 351 -17.04 -11.84 12.54
N ASN A 352 -17.13 -12.22 11.27
CA ASN A 352 -17.89 -13.39 10.84
C ASN A 352 -16.95 -14.44 10.24
N ILE A 353 -17.05 -15.68 10.72
CA ILE A 353 -16.31 -16.84 10.21
C ILE A 353 -17.29 -17.70 9.39
N PRO A 354 -17.26 -17.63 8.04
CA PRO A 354 -18.25 -18.25 7.17
C PRO A 354 -17.86 -19.65 6.66
N PHE A 355 -16.82 -20.26 7.21
CA PHE A 355 -16.28 -21.57 6.78
C PHE A 355 -15.88 -22.42 7.98
N LYS A 356 -15.77 -23.75 7.78
CA LYS A 356 -15.19 -24.66 8.77
C LYS A 356 -13.67 -24.62 8.71
N PHE A 357 -13.01 -24.54 9.85
CA PHE A 357 -11.55 -24.64 9.93
C PHE A 357 -11.14 -26.10 10.13
N GLU A 358 -10.17 -26.54 9.34
CA GLU A 358 -9.57 -27.86 9.43
C GLU A 358 -8.04 -27.73 9.48
N SER A 359 -7.36 -28.69 10.10
CA SER A 359 -5.90 -28.75 10.04
C SER A 359 -5.41 -30.18 9.98
N VAL A 360 -4.39 -30.39 9.14
CA VAL A 360 -3.60 -31.62 9.15
C VAL A 360 -2.16 -31.28 9.44
N ARG A 361 -1.61 -31.86 10.51
CA ARG A 361 -0.18 -31.72 10.80
C ARG A 361 0.64 -32.53 9.80
N VAL A 362 1.46 -31.84 9.01
CA VAL A 362 2.35 -32.41 7.99
C VAL A 362 3.82 -32.09 8.22
N ILE A 363 4.14 -31.16 9.13
CA ILE A 363 5.52 -30.82 9.50
C ILE A 363 5.81 -31.20 10.96
N ASP A 364 6.94 -31.88 11.18
CA ASP A 364 7.60 -32.00 12.48
C ASP A 364 9.11 -31.82 12.27
N HIS A 365 9.66 -30.70 12.74
CA HIS A 365 11.08 -30.36 12.57
C HIS A 365 12.03 -31.36 13.24
N ASN A 366 11.55 -32.15 14.21
CA ASN A 366 12.34 -33.21 14.84
C ASN A 366 12.28 -34.53 14.05
N LYS A 367 11.34 -34.66 13.12
CA LYS A 367 11.10 -35.84 12.28
C LYS A 367 10.77 -35.39 10.85
N PRO A 368 11.69 -34.68 10.15
CA PRO A 368 11.42 -34.19 8.82
C PRO A 368 11.17 -35.35 7.86
N HIS A 369 10.24 -35.14 6.92
CA HIS A 369 10.07 -36.07 5.80
C HIS A 369 11.27 -35.97 4.85
N ASP A 370 11.52 -37.05 4.11
CA ASP A 370 12.38 -36.97 2.92
C ASP A 370 11.75 -35.98 1.92
N LEU A 371 12.56 -35.12 1.32
CA LEU A 371 12.12 -34.13 0.33
C LEU A 371 11.33 -34.79 -0.81
N LEU A 372 11.70 -36.01 -1.21
CA LEU A 372 11.02 -36.76 -2.27
C LEU A 372 9.62 -37.26 -1.88
N ASN A 373 9.28 -37.23 -0.60
CA ASN A 373 8.01 -37.77 -0.09
C ASN A 373 6.93 -36.71 0.13
N TYR A 374 7.24 -35.41 0.03
CA TYR A 374 6.25 -34.36 0.30
C TYR A 374 5.02 -34.40 -0.61
N GLY A 375 5.15 -34.89 -1.85
CA GLY A 375 4.00 -35.16 -2.71
C GLY A 375 3.04 -36.18 -2.07
N PHE A 376 3.55 -37.34 -1.64
CA PHE A 376 2.74 -38.37 -0.97
C PHE A 376 2.16 -37.89 0.36
N VAL A 377 2.95 -37.17 1.15
CA VAL A 377 2.48 -36.56 2.40
C VAL A 377 1.31 -35.60 2.14
N THR A 378 1.37 -34.83 1.06
CA THR A 378 0.29 -33.92 0.66
C THR A 378 -0.96 -34.70 0.26
N ILE A 379 -0.83 -35.78 -0.53
CA ILE A 379 -1.97 -36.65 -0.89
C ILE A 379 -2.64 -37.22 0.36
N ASP A 380 -1.87 -37.76 1.30
CA ASP A 380 -2.39 -38.32 2.55
C ASP A 380 -3.08 -37.24 3.40
N ALA A 381 -2.50 -36.04 3.45
CA ALA A 381 -3.08 -34.94 4.20
C ALA A 381 -4.41 -34.45 3.61
N VAL A 382 -4.48 -34.31 2.28
CA VAL A 382 -5.74 -33.96 1.60
C VAL A 382 -6.79 -35.05 1.81
N SER A 383 -6.41 -36.32 1.65
CA SER A 383 -7.31 -37.45 1.89
C SER A 383 -7.87 -37.45 3.32
N ASN A 384 -7.03 -37.16 4.31
CA ASN A 384 -7.48 -37.00 5.70
C ASN A 384 -8.49 -35.85 5.86
N ALA A 385 -8.25 -34.72 5.20
CA ALA A 385 -9.18 -33.58 5.23
C ALA A 385 -10.53 -33.92 4.60
N GLU A 386 -10.53 -34.60 3.46
CA GLU A 386 -11.74 -35.08 2.79
C GLU A 386 -12.51 -36.09 3.64
N ILE A 387 -11.82 -36.97 4.37
CA ILE A 387 -12.46 -37.90 5.31
C ILE A 387 -13.05 -37.17 6.52
N MET A 388 -12.36 -36.16 7.07
CA MET A 388 -12.86 -35.37 8.21
C MET A 388 -14.18 -34.67 7.87
N ASN A 389 -14.31 -34.17 6.63
CA ASN A 389 -15.48 -33.46 6.18
C ASN A 389 -15.76 -33.71 4.67
N PRO A 390 -16.52 -34.77 4.35
CA PRO A 390 -16.65 -35.27 2.98
C PRO A 390 -17.58 -34.45 2.09
N ASP A 391 -18.49 -33.66 2.67
CA ASP A 391 -19.49 -32.89 1.93
C ASP A 391 -19.06 -31.45 1.65
N HIS A 392 -17.82 -31.08 1.97
CA HIS A 392 -17.33 -29.71 1.91
C HIS A 392 -16.38 -29.48 0.72
N LYS A 393 -16.56 -28.34 0.04
CA LYS A 393 -15.54 -27.78 -0.86
C LYS A 393 -14.42 -27.18 -0.03
N ARG A 394 -13.17 -27.30 -0.49
CA ARG A 394 -12.00 -26.99 0.35
C ARG A 394 -11.02 -26.02 -0.32
N ALA A 395 -10.64 -25.02 0.45
CA ALA A 395 -9.43 -24.24 0.21
C ALA A 395 -8.33 -24.79 1.13
N ILE A 396 -7.19 -25.14 0.56
CA ILE A 396 -6.05 -25.76 1.26
C ILE A 396 -4.94 -24.72 1.34
N CYS A 397 -4.59 -24.32 2.55
CA CYS A 397 -3.50 -23.40 2.83
C CYS A 397 -2.23 -24.19 3.13
N ILE A 398 -1.17 -23.92 2.38
CA ILE A 398 0.17 -24.45 2.59
C ILE A 398 1.10 -23.26 2.82
N ALA A 399 1.42 -22.99 4.08
CA ALA A 399 2.32 -21.92 4.49
C ALA A 399 3.75 -22.40 4.74
N VAL A 400 4.06 -23.62 4.31
CA VAL A 400 5.36 -24.28 4.48
C VAL A 400 5.98 -24.53 3.10
N THR A 401 7.27 -24.20 2.97
CA THR A 401 8.02 -24.36 1.72
C THR A 401 9.41 -24.89 1.99
N SER A 402 10.02 -25.58 1.04
CA SER A 402 11.43 -25.95 1.06
C SER A 402 12.22 -25.10 0.07
N ASN A 403 13.38 -24.60 0.52
CA ASN A 403 14.38 -23.93 -0.31
C ASN A 403 15.53 -24.88 -0.72
N ASP A 404 15.47 -26.16 -0.33
CA ASP A 404 16.56 -27.12 -0.52
C ASP A 404 16.78 -27.47 -2.01
N ASN A 405 15.76 -27.27 -2.85
CA ASN A 405 15.83 -27.43 -4.29
C ASN A 405 15.36 -26.17 -5.00
N GLN A 406 16.30 -25.43 -5.59
CA GLN A 406 15.96 -24.32 -6.49
C GLN A 406 15.51 -24.89 -7.84
N HIS A 407 14.19 -25.05 -7.99
CA HIS A 407 13.62 -25.51 -9.24
C HIS A 407 13.59 -24.43 -10.35
N LEU A 408 13.94 -23.17 -10.03
CA LEU A 408 13.98 -22.05 -10.98
C LEU A 408 12.67 -21.96 -11.79
N GLY A 409 11.53 -22.05 -11.09
CA GLY A 409 10.19 -22.08 -11.67
C GLY A 409 9.79 -23.39 -12.39
N LYS A 410 10.64 -24.42 -12.44
CA LYS A 410 10.27 -25.73 -12.99
C LYS A 410 9.38 -26.50 -12.00
N PRO A 411 8.47 -27.35 -12.50
CA PRO A 411 7.67 -28.20 -11.62
C PRO A 411 8.56 -29.23 -10.92
N SER A 412 8.32 -29.39 -9.63
CA SER A 412 8.83 -30.46 -8.78
C SER A 412 7.79 -31.59 -8.68
N LEU A 413 8.15 -32.72 -8.05
CA LEU A 413 7.17 -33.76 -7.74
C LEU A 413 6.08 -33.24 -6.79
N TRP A 414 6.45 -32.39 -5.83
CA TRP A 414 5.52 -31.85 -4.85
C TRP A 414 4.53 -30.88 -5.51
N SER A 415 5.01 -29.93 -6.31
CA SER A 415 4.13 -29.02 -7.05
C SER A 415 3.30 -29.73 -8.13
N ALA A 416 3.85 -30.72 -8.83
CA ALA A 416 3.07 -31.54 -9.77
C ALA A 416 1.96 -32.34 -9.07
N THR A 417 2.19 -32.78 -7.83
CA THR A 417 1.17 -33.45 -7.02
C THR A 417 0.05 -32.49 -6.66
N ILE A 418 0.37 -31.23 -6.32
CA ILE A 418 -0.63 -30.21 -6.08
C ILE A 418 -1.42 -29.91 -7.35
N ASP A 419 -0.77 -29.78 -8.51
CA ASP A 419 -1.45 -29.62 -9.80
C ASP A 419 -2.46 -30.75 -10.06
N MET A 420 -2.07 -31.99 -9.77
CA MET A 420 -2.96 -33.15 -9.88
C MET A 420 -4.15 -33.05 -8.92
N LEU A 421 -3.94 -32.64 -7.67
CA LEU A 421 -5.00 -32.50 -6.65
C LEU A 421 -5.92 -31.29 -6.90
N SER A 422 -5.42 -30.27 -7.60
CA SER A 422 -6.21 -29.12 -8.08
C SER A 422 -7.03 -29.46 -9.33
N PHE A 423 -6.57 -30.41 -10.14
CA PHE A 423 -7.18 -30.76 -11.42
C PHE A 423 -8.20 -31.89 -11.29
N GLY A 424 -9.46 -31.63 -11.66
CA GLY A 424 -10.51 -32.66 -11.70
C GLY A 424 -11.84 -32.15 -12.24
N THR A 425 -12.99 -32.53 -11.67
CA THR A 425 -14.34 -32.06 -12.07
C THR A 425 -14.95 -31.09 -11.04
N GLU A 426 -16.12 -30.49 -11.32
CA GLU A 426 -16.78 -29.61 -10.33
C GLU A 426 -17.38 -30.37 -9.12
N ASP A 427 -17.25 -31.69 -9.10
CA ASP A 427 -17.72 -32.54 -8.00
C ASP A 427 -16.90 -32.34 -6.72
N ILE A 428 -17.53 -32.58 -5.57
CA ILE A 428 -16.92 -32.39 -4.24
C ILE A 428 -15.76 -33.39 -4.07
N ASN A 429 -14.64 -32.92 -3.50
CA ASN A 429 -13.39 -33.66 -3.34
C ASN A 429 -12.72 -34.10 -4.66
N GLU A 430 -13.17 -33.58 -5.81
CA GLU A 430 -12.48 -33.79 -7.09
C GLU A 430 -11.70 -32.55 -7.56
N ARG A 431 -11.89 -31.40 -6.90
CA ARG A 431 -11.09 -30.17 -7.09
C ARG A 431 -10.88 -29.46 -5.77
N ASN A 432 -9.62 -29.27 -5.38
CA ASN A 432 -9.23 -28.49 -4.22
C ASN A 432 -8.56 -27.18 -4.66
N LEU A 433 -8.90 -26.06 -4.01
CA LEU A 433 -8.20 -24.80 -4.24
C LEU A 433 -6.97 -24.73 -3.34
N PHE A 434 -5.77 -24.77 -3.92
CA PHE A 434 -4.54 -24.61 -3.15
C PHE A 434 -4.08 -23.15 -3.12
N ILE A 435 -3.72 -22.71 -1.92
CA ILE A 435 -3.14 -21.39 -1.64
C ILE A 435 -1.80 -21.64 -0.95
N ILE A 436 -0.71 -21.27 -1.62
CA ILE A 436 0.65 -21.68 -1.27
C ILE A 436 1.51 -20.44 -1.08
N SER A 437 2.29 -20.40 -0.01
CA SER A 437 3.31 -19.36 0.16
C SER A 437 4.35 -19.44 -0.96
N SER A 438 4.80 -18.30 -1.48
CA SER A 438 5.94 -18.24 -2.41
C SER A 438 7.26 -18.70 -1.76
N GLY A 439 7.28 -18.77 -0.43
CA GLY A 439 8.46 -19.01 0.38
C GLY A 439 9.20 -17.72 0.73
N ASN A 440 10.15 -17.86 1.65
CA ASN A 440 10.98 -16.77 2.14
C ASN A 440 12.44 -17.01 1.76
N LEU A 441 13.17 -15.93 1.48
CA LEU A 441 14.63 -15.96 1.33
C LEU A 441 15.32 -16.24 2.67
N ALA A 442 16.59 -16.58 2.67
CA ALA A 442 17.35 -16.72 3.91
C ALA A 442 17.54 -15.35 4.58
N ASP A 443 17.54 -15.30 5.92
CA ASP A 443 17.62 -14.02 6.67
C ASP A 443 18.86 -13.21 6.31
N GLU A 444 19.95 -13.88 5.95
CA GLU A 444 21.24 -13.27 5.62
C GLU A 444 21.22 -12.44 4.33
N ILE A 445 20.29 -12.73 3.40
CA ILE A 445 20.24 -12.12 2.06
C ILE A 445 19.02 -11.21 1.86
N ARG A 446 18.03 -11.24 2.77
CA ARG A 446 16.78 -10.45 2.64
C ARG A 446 17.02 -8.93 2.60
N ASN A 447 18.14 -8.46 3.14
CA ASN A 447 18.49 -7.04 3.16
C ASN A 447 18.90 -6.49 1.79
N GLU A 448 19.14 -7.36 0.79
CA GLU A 448 19.44 -6.98 -0.60
C GLU A 448 18.17 -6.70 -1.43
N TYR A 449 17.03 -6.51 -0.76
CA TYR A 449 15.78 -6.10 -1.39
C TYR A 449 15.93 -4.75 -2.13
N PRO A 450 15.30 -4.57 -3.30
CA PRO A 450 14.46 -5.53 -4.02
C PRO A 450 15.22 -6.45 -4.97
N LEU A 451 16.51 -6.23 -5.20
CA LEU A 451 17.30 -6.95 -6.22
C LEU A 451 17.32 -8.46 -5.97
N ILE A 452 17.45 -8.85 -4.70
CA ILE A 452 17.50 -10.27 -4.33
C ILE A 452 16.21 -11.03 -4.70
N ASN A 453 15.06 -10.35 -4.77
CA ASN A 453 13.80 -10.97 -5.20
C ASN A 453 13.76 -11.23 -6.71
N ASP A 454 14.49 -10.46 -7.52
CA ASP A 454 14.63 -10.70 -8.97
C ASP A 454 15.57 -11.88 -9.23
N ASP A 455 16.60 -12.03 -8.38
CA ASP A 455 17.61 -13.07 -8.51
C ASP A 455 17.20 -14.45 -7.95
N HIS A 456 16.06 -14.54 -7.24
CA HIS A 456 15.62 -15.76 -6.58
C HIS A 456 14.28 -16.29 -7.09
N SER A 457 14.22 -17.60 -7.28
CA SER A 457 12.98 -18.31 -7.60
C SER A 457 12.10 -18.49 -6.37
N ILE A 458 10.80 -18.61 -6.60
CA ILE A 458 9.84 -19.13 -5.62
C ILE A 458 10.26 -20.54 -5.14
N ASN A 459 9.97 -20.84 -3.88
CA ASN A 459 10.33 -22.09 -3.21
C ASN A 459 9.37 -23.25 -3.60
N ASP A 460 9.79 -24.49 -3.38
CA ASP A 460 8.92 -25.67 -3.53
C ASP A 460 7.90 -25.73 -2.37
N PRO A 461 6.59 -25.92 -2.58
CA PRO A 461 5.90 -26.28 -3.82
C PRO A 461 5.08 -25.15 -4.45
N ALA A 462 5.62 -23.95 -4.57
CA ALA A 462 4.91 -22.78 -5.09
C ALA A 462 4.83 -22.71 -6.64
N GLN A 463 5.36 -23.70 -7.35
CA GLN A 463 5.39 -23.76 -8.83
C GLN A 463 4.15 -24.34 -9.56
N PRO A 464 3.08 -24.88 -8.94
CA PRO A 464 1.96 -25.47 -9.68
C PRO A 464 1.25 -24.45 -10.57
N PHE A 465 0.72 -24.91 -11.70
CA PHE A 465 -0.08 -24.07 -12.61
C PHE A 465 -1.51 -23.82 -12.12
N ASN A 466 -2.06 -24.74 -11.34
CA ASN A 466 -3.47 -24.74 -10.90
C ASN A 466 -3.62 -24.38 -9.41
N ALA A 467 -2.64 -23.66 -8.84
CA ALA A 467 -2.67 -23.17 -7.47
C ALA A 467 -2.43 -21.66 -7.42
N ILE A 468 -2.85 -21.03 -6.32
CA ILE A 468 -2.56 -19.62 -6.05
C ILE A 468 -1.28 -19.53 -5.22
N THR A 469 -0.23 -19.01 -5.83
CA THR A 469 1.02 -18.68 -5.12
C THR A 469 0.96 -17.27 -4.58
N VAL A 470 1.18 -17.13 -3.27
CA VAL A 470 1.02 -15.88 -2.52
C VAL A 470 2.37 -15.38 -2.05
N GLY A 471 2.77 -14.21 -2.56
CA GLY A 471 3.91 -13.45 -2.05
C GLY A 471 3.53 -12.58 -0.85
N ALA A 472 4.54 -12.10 -0.11
CA ALA A 472 4.35 -11.17 0.98
C ALA A 472 4.51 -9.72 0.51
N TYR A 473 3.71 -8.83 1.09
CA TYR A 473 3.91 -7.39 1.02
C TYR A 473 3.60 -6.77 2.39
N THR A 474 4.05 -5.55 2.61
CA THR A 474 3.77 -4.81 3.84
C THR A 474 3.39 -3.38 3.51
N LEU A 475 2.38 -2.87 4.21
CA LEU A 475 2.04 -1.45 4.24
C LEU A 475 2.69 -0.75 5.44
N LYS A 476 3.42 -1.49 6.29
CA LYS A 476 4.13 -0.97 7.46
C LYS A 476 5.49 -0.44 7.02
N ASP A 477 5.55 0.87 6.82
CA ASP A 477 6.67 1.65 6.29
C ASP A 477 7.16 2.72 7.28
N GLN A 478 6.76 2.63 8.55
CA GLN A 478 7.17 3.53 9.62
C GLN A 478 7.97 2.78 10.69
N LEU A 479 9.03 3.42 11.17
CA LEU A 479 9.90 2.89 12.23
C LEU A 479 9.89 3.85 13.43
N ASP A 480 9.84 3.29 14.64
CA ASP A 480 10.13 4.06 15.85
C ASP A 480 11.65 4.20 16.00
N PHE A 481 12.19 5.31 15.53
CA PHE A 481 13.63 5.62 15.64
C PHE A 481 14.12 5.81 17.08
N ASN A 482 13.23 5.94 18.08
CA ASN A 482 13.66 5.91 19.48
C ASN A 482 14.01 4.49 19.93
N LEU A 483 13.25 3.50 19.45
CA LEU A 483 13.50 2.07 19.71
C LEU A 483 14.58 1.51 18.76
N PHE A 484 14.60 1.97 17.51
CA PHE A 484 15.45 1.46 16.44
C PHE A 484 16.19 2.60 15.71
N PRO A 485 17.14 3.28 16.38
CA PRO A 485 17.78 4.50 15.84
C PRO A 485 18.62 4.29 14.58
N GLU A 486 19.08 3.06 14.33
CA GLU A 486 19.90 2.70 13.16
C GLU A 486 19.11 1.87 12.13
N ALA A 487 17.80 1.70 12.32
CA ALA A 487 16.99 0.92 11.38
C ALA A 487 16.66 1.75 10.14
N GLU A 488 16.68 1.09 8.99
CA GLU A 488 16.24 1.65 7.72
C GLU A 488 15.02 0.87 7.21
N ILE A 489 14.15 1.57 6.48
CA ILE A 489 12.97 0.94 5.87
C ILE A 489 13.47 0.07 4.72
N LEU A 490 13.24 -1.24 4.80
CA LEU A 490 13.69 -2.20 3.79
C LEU A 490 12.97 -2.02 2.45
N ALA A 491 11.69 -1.66 2.47
CA ALA A 491 10.87 -1.47 1.27
C ALA A 491 9.95 -0.25 1.46
N ASN A 492 9.93 0.65 0.48
CA ASN A 492 8.95 1.73 0.44
C ASN A 492 7.53 1.16 0.35
N ARG A 493 6.54 1.93 0.80
CA ARG A 493 5.12 1.60 0.65
C ARG A 493 4.81 1.28 -0.81
N GLY A 494 4.26 0.08 -1.02
CA GLY A 494 3.85 -0.46 -2.32
C GLY A 494 2.38 -0.21 -2.61
#